data_AF-A0A4Q3YKK4-F1
#
_entry.id   AF-A0A4Q3YKK4-F1
#
_cell.length_a   1.000
_cell.length_b   1.000
_cell.length_c   1.000
_cell.angle_alpha   90.00
_cell.angle_beta   90.00
_cell.angle_gamma   90.00
#
_symmetry.space_group_name_H-M   'P 1'
#
loop_
_entity.id
_entity.type
_entity.pdbx_description
1 polymer ?
#
loop_
_entity_poly.entity_id
_entity_poly.type
_entity_poly.pdbx_seq_one_letter_code
_entity_poly.pdbx_strand_id
1 'polypeptide(L)' 'MSKTEAFTLDSLAMRLAADMGQGWHEMCAFPGYMRNIWRDEARQRVLHDMPEAVFEVAPCPWEGVEIEYIVKVSAQ' A
#
# COMPACT_ATOMS: atom_id res chain seq x y z
N MET A 1 -1.55 7.33 -25.64
CA MET A 1 -2.39 6.81 -24.55
C MET A 1 -1.46 6.51 -23.39
N SER A 2 -1.39 7.39 -22.40
CA SER A 2 -0.61 7.15 -21.17
C SER A 2 -1.20 5.95 -20.45
N LYS A 3 -0.36 4.96 -20.14
CA LYS A 3 -0.79 3.74 -19.44
C LYS A 3 -0.89 4.09 -17.95
N THR A 4 -2.09 4.08 -17.38
CA THR A 4 -2.25 4.19 -15.93
C THR A 4 -2.03 2.81 -15.32
N GLU A 5 -1.00 2.64 -14.51
CA GLU A 5 -0.77 1.42 -13.75
C GLU A 5 -1.40 1.57 -12.37
N ALA A 6 -2.11 0.51 -11.93
CA ALA A 6 -2.76 0.46 -10.64
C ALA A 6 -2.29 -0.77 -9.87
N PHE A 7 -1.91 -0.58 -8.61
CA PHE A 7 -1.53 -1.65 -7.69
C PHE A 7 -2.01 -1.32 -6.29
N THR A 8 -2.09 -2.33 -5.42
CA THR A 8 -2.51 -2.13 -4.03
C THR A 8 -1.31 -1.77 -3.17
N LEU A 9 -1.48 -0.82 -2.26
CA LEU A 9 -0.43 -0.39 -1.34
C LEU A 9 0.04 -1.56 -0.46
N ASP A 10 -0.87 -2.46 -0.09
CA ASP A 10 -0.57 -3.67 0.66
C ASP A 10 0.36 -4.60 -0.10
N SER A 11 0.21 -4.75 -1.43
CA SER A 11 1.13 -5.56 -2.23
C SER A 11 2.58 -5.04 -2.14
N LEU A 12 2.76 -3.71 -2.15
CA LEU A 12 4.08 -3.10 -1.98
C LEU A 12 4.58 -3.23 -0.55
N ALA A 13 3.73 -2.94 0.44
CA ALA A 13 4.06 -3.05 1.86
C ALA A 13 4.49 -4.48 2.24
N MET A 14 3.77 -5.49 1.74
CA MET A 14 4.11 -6.91 1.88
C MET A 14 5.50 -7.23 1.34
N ARG A 15 5.84 -6.70 0.16
CA ARG A 15 7.14 -6.93 -0.47
C ARG A 15 8.26 -6.28 0.34
N LEU A 16 8.08 -5.03 0.79
CA LEU A 16 9.05 -4.33 1.63
C LEU A 16 9.27 -5.04 2.97
N ALA A 17 8.19 -5.52 3.61
CA ALA A 17 8.27 -6.31 4.83
C ALA A 17 9.04 -7.63 4.62
N ALA A 18 8.76 -8.33 3.52
CA ALA A 18 9.43 -9.59 3.17
C ALA A 18 10.93 -9.39 2.89
N ASP A 19 11.31 -8.30 2.22
CA ASP A 19 12.71 -7.94 1.99
C ASP A 19 13.48 -7.74 3.32
N MET A 20 12.77 -7.44 4.40
CA MET A 20 13.31 -7.27 5.75
C MET A 20 13.08 -8.50 6.65
N GLY A 21 12.70 -9.63 6.05
CA GLY A 21 12.52 -10.92 6.73
C GLY A 21 11.27 -11.00 7.61
N GLN A 22 10.27 -10.12 7.40
CA GLN A 22 9.07 -10.09 8.21
C GLN A 22 7.86 -10.69 7.48
N GLY A 23 7.13 -11.61 8.12
CA GLY A 23 5.93 -12.23 7.58
C GLY A 23 4.70 -11.33 7.73
N TRP A 24 4.09 -10.90 6.62
CA TRP A 24 2.90 -10.03 6.65
C TRP A 24 1.73 -10.61 7.45
N HIS A 25 1.49 -11.92 7.34
CA HIS A 25 0.42 -12.61 8.07
C HIS A 25 0.70 -12.77 9.56
N GLU A 26 1.96 -12.64 9.97
CA GLU A 26 2.39 -12.69 11.37
C GLU A 26 2.24 -11.32 12.06
N MET A 27 2.01 -10.26 11.29
CA MET A 27 1.81 -8.91 11.80
C MET A 27 0.34 -8.66 12.18
N CYS A 28 0.13 -8.02 13.33
CA CYS A 28 -1.18 -7.52 13.74
C CYS A 28 -1.71 -6.47 12.76
N ALA A 29 -2.96 -6.66 12.34
CA ALA A 29 -3.72 -5.82 11.41
C ALA A 29 -4.39 -4.60 12.06
N PHE A 30 -4.30 -4.45 13.39
CA PHE A 30 -4.99 -3.39 14.10
C PHE A 30 -4.38 -2.00 13.78
N PRO A 31 -5.17 -0.91 13.81
CA PRO A 31 -4.64 0.44 13.67
C PRO A 31 -3.52 0.73 14.68
N GLY A 32 -2.37 1.19 14.18
CA GLY A 32 -1.19 1.52 15.00
C GLY A 32 -0.16 0.39 15.15
N TYR A 33 -0.31 -0.72 14.43
CA TYR A 33 0.60 -1.86 14.46
C TYR A 33 1.49 -1.96 13.21
N MET A 34 2.37 -2.97 13.19
CA MET A 34 3.39 -3.21 12.18
C MET A 34 2.93 -3.10 10.72
N ARG A 35 1.71 -3.53 10.37
CA ARG A 35 1.19 -3.37 9.00
C ARG A 35 1.04 -1.91 8.58
N ASN A 36 0.65 -1.02 9.50
CA ASN A 36 0.55 0.40 9.21
C ASN A 36 1.92 1.04 9.00
N ILE A 37 2.94 0.60 9.75
CA ILE A 37 4.33 1.04 9.53
C ILE A 37 4.73 0.71 8.09
N TRP A 38 4.52 -0.53 7.65
CA TRP A 38 4.86 -0.93 6.28
C TRP A 38 4.01 -0.27 5.20
N ARG A 39 2.73 0.03 5.47
CA ARG A 39 1.89 0.84 4.57
C ARG A 39 2.43 2.26 4.42
N ASP A 40 2.87 2.88 5.52
CA ASP A 40 3.46 4.21 5.50
C ASP A 40 4.81 4.22 4.76
N GLU A 41 5.67 3.23 4.99
CA GLU A 41 6.92 3.02 4.25
C GLU A 41 6.65 2.85 2.74
N ALA A 42 5.66 2.01 2.38
CA ALA A 42 5.25 1.84 0.99
C ALA A 42 4.75 3.15 0.37
N ARG A 43 3.96 3.93 1.10
CA ARG A 43 3.47 5.23 0.65
C ARG A 43 4.61 6.22 0.43
N GLN A 44 5.55 6.31 1.36
CA GLN A 44 6.73 7.18 1.23
C GLN A 44 7.58 6.77 0.02
N ARG A 45 7.77 5.47 -0.20
CA ARG A 45 8.53 4.98 -1.36
C ARG A 45 7.86 5.35 -2.68
N VAL A 46 6.55 5.18 -2.79
CA VAL A 46 5.79 5.58 -3.99
C VAL A 46 5.92 7.08 -4.23
N LEU A 47 5.72 7.91 -3.20
CA LEU A 47 5.79 9.37 -3.35
C LEU A 47 7.22 9.87 -3.65
N HIS A 48 8.24 9.15 -3.21
CA HIS A 48 9.63 9.46 -3.54
C HIS A 48 9.91 9.19 -5.03
N ASP A 49 9.49 8.02 -5.54
CA ASP A 49 9.79 7.61 -6.91
C ASP A 49 8.82 8.23 -7.93
N MET A 50 7.58 8.52 -7.52
CA MET A 50 6.47 9.04 -8.32
C MET A 50 5.64 10.05 -7.50
N PRO A 51 6.10 11.30 -7.35
CA PRO A 51 5.43 12.33 -6.54
C PRO A 51 3.99 12.63 -6.94
N GLU A 52 3.62 12.35 -8.20
CA GLU A 52 2.29 12.54 -8.77
C GLU A 52 1.32 11.36 -8.51
N ALA A 53 1.76 10.31 -7.82
CA ALA A 53 0.92 9.16 -7.52
C ALA A 53 -0.33 9.55 -6.71
N VAL A 54 -1.48 8.99 -7.09
CA VAL A 54 -2.76 9.19 -6.40
C VAL A 54 -3.12 7.94 -5.60
N PHE A 55 -3.53 8.13 -4.36
CA PHE A 55 -3.96 7.06 -3.47
C PHE A 55 -5.47 7.13 -3.28
N GLU A 56 -6.17 6.08 -3.70
CA GLU A 56 -7.61 5.93 -3.50
C GLU A 56 -7.88 4.85 -2.46
N VAL A 57 -8.91 5.04 -1.64
CA VAL A 57 -9.39 3.99 -0.73
C VAL A 57 -10.25 3.03 -1.54
N ALA A 58 -9.89 1.74 -1.53
CA ALA A 58 -10.72 0.72 -2.16
C ALA A 58 -12.08 0.64 -1.46
N PRO A 59 -13.19 0.45 -2.20
CA PRO A 59 -14.50 0.29 -1.60
C PRO A 59 -14.50 -0.96 -0.71
N CYS A 60 -14.54 -0.76 0.60
CA CYS A 60 -14.61 -1.83 1.58
C CYS A 60 -16.06 -2.30 1.73
N PRO A 61 -16.40 -3.55 1.41
CA PRO A 61 -17.79 -4.02 1.42
C PRO A 61 -18.37 -4.23 2.83
N TRP A 62 -17.55 -4.12 3.88
CA TRP A 62 -17.94 -4.37 5.27
C TRP A 62 -17.23 -3.41 6.24
N GLU A 63 -17.98 -2.75 7.13
CA GLU A 63 -17.43 -1.92 8.20
C GLU A 63 -16.70 -2.80 9.24
N GLY A 64 -15.46 -3.15 8.96
CA GLY A 64 -14.66 -4.00 9.84
C GLY A 64 -13.45 -4.68 9.18
N VAL A 65 -13.32 -4.60 7.85
CA VAL A 65 -12.13 -5.12 7.13
C VAL A 65 -11.10 -4.00 6.97
N GLU A 66 -9.81 -4.38 6.96
CA GLU A 66 -8.67 -3.48 6.70
C GLU A 66 -8.94 -2.59 5.48
N ILE A 67 -8.67 -1.29 5.64
CA ILE A 67 -8.73 -0.31 4.55
C ILE A 67 -7.61 -0.64 3.57
N GLU A 68 -7.98 -1.05 2.35
CA GLU A 68 -7.02 -1.22 1.26
C GLU A 68 -6.88 0.09 0.47
N TYR A 69 -5.65 0.44 0.10
CA TYR A 69 -5.36 1.60 -0.74
C TYR A 69 -4.95 1.14 -2.14
N ILE A 70 -5.56 1.74 -3.17
CA ILE A 70 -5.19 1.58 -4.57
C ILE A 70 -4.31 2.76 -4.94
N VAL A 71 -3.09 2.47 -5.38
CA VAL A 71 -2.15 3.44 -5.93
C VAL A 71 -2.37 3.52 -7.44
N LYS A 72 -2.60 4.72 -7.97
CA LYS A 72 -2.69 5.00 -9.40
C LYS A 72 -1.52 5.90 -9.80
N VAL A 73 -0.77 5.46 -10.80
CA VAL A 73 0.36 6.20 -11.37
C VAL A 73 0.13 6.40 -12.86
N SER A 74 0.29 7.65 -13.31
CA SER A 74 0.18 7.98 -14.74
C SER A 74 1.54 7.76 -15.37
N ALA A 75 1.69 6.74 -16.23
CA ALA A 75 2.93 6.60 -16.99
C ALA A 75 3.07 7.78 -17.97
N GLN A 76 4.16 8.53 -17.85
CA GLN A 76 4.57 9.54 -18.83
C GLN A 76 4.94 8.89 -20.16
#